data_AF-A0A497G8L5-F1
#
_entry.id   AF-A0A497G8L5-F1
#
_cell.length_a   1.000
_cell.length_b   1.000
_cell.length_c   1.000
_cell.angle_alpha   90.00
_cell.angle_beta   90.00
_cell.angle_gamma   90.00
#
_symmetry.space_group_name_H-M   'P 1'
#
loop_
_entity.id
_entity.type
_entity.pdbx_description
1 polymer ?
#
loop_
_entity_poly.entity_id
_entity_poly.type
_entity_poly.pdbx_seq_one_letter_code
_entity_poly.pdbx_strand_id
1 'polypeptide(L)'
;MLENIYVDSNVFPFGGYERIWEKARIVILGVPYDSTSSYRPGSRFGPNAIRLAAANVESYSLRTGLDVDEIDGIYDWGDLVVTHDVKATLKRVADAVADIISVKKFPLILGGEHTITYGVINGLEEHVSNAFTLVVFDAHLDLRNEYPPGDPLTHATVLRRIHESFRSKIDKIIILGMRAVSKEEINYLQQNKGELLAITSLDIMREKEEPLSVLDTLRGKDMYLSIDVDVVDPAFAPGVSNPEIEGIDPSHLLDLLKLV
;
A
#
# COMPACT_ATOMS: atom_id res chain seq x y z
N MET A 1 -0.62 -1.90 25.25
CA MET A 1 -1.98 -1.75 24.72
C MET A 1 -1.97 -0.46 23.92
N LEU A 2 -2.49 -0.45 22.70
CA LEU A 2 -2.48 0.77 21.89
C LEU A 2 -3.43 1.80 22.54
N GLU A 3 -3.05 3.07 22.50
CA GLU A 3 -3.92 4.14 23.00
C GLU A 3 -4.95 4.48 21.90
N ASN A 4 -6.25 4.36 22.21
CA ASN A 4 -7.34 4.62 21.25
C ASN A 4 -7.57 6.13 21.03
N ILE A 5 -6.51 6.93 20.94
CA ILE A 5 -6.59 8.40 20.84
C ILE A 5 -7.07 8.83 19.44
N TYR A 6 -6.76 8.04 18.42
CA TYR A 6 -7.00 8.39 17.01
C TYR A 6 -7.64 7.25 16.21
N VAL A 7 -8.15 6.20 16.85
CA VAL A 7 -8.80 5.06 16.19
C VAL A 7 -10.21 4.83 16.76
N ASP A 8 -11.19 4.67 15.87
CA ASP A 8 -12.51 4.14 16.21
C ASP A 8 -12.48 2.61 16.05
N SER A 9 -12.61 1.91 17.17
CA SER A 9 -12.57 0.44 17.22
C SER A 9 -13.93 -0.21 16.95
N ASN A 10 -15.00 0.56 16.73
CA ASN A 10 -16.33 0.03 16.43
C ASN A 10 -16.48 -0.38 14.96
N VAL A 11 -15.69 -1.37 14.53
CA VAL A 11 -15.76 -1.94 13.18
C VAL A 11 -16.29 -3.37 13.20
N PHE A 12 -16.77 -3.85 12.05
CA PHE A 12 -16.96 -5.28 11.84
C PHE A 12 -15.60 -5.93 11.56
N PRO A 13 -15.09 -6.87 12.39
CA PRO A 13 -13.72 -7.37 12.26
C PRO A 13 -13.44 -8.02 10.90
N PHE A 14 -12.23 -7.81 10.37
CA PHE A 14 -11.75 -8.44 9.13
C PHE A 14 -11.93 -9.96 9.15
N GLY A 15 -12.73 -10.48 8.20
CA GLY A 15 -12.99 -11.92 8.08
C GLY A 15 -13.83 -12.54 9.19
N GLY A 16 -14.27 -11.76 10.19
CA GLY A 16 -14.89 -12.30 11.41
C GLY A 16 -13.91 -13.04 12.33
N TYR A 17 -12.60 -12.99 12.03
CA TYR A 17 -11.55 -13.60 12.83
C TYR A 17 -10.88 -12.51 13.68
N GLU A 18 -11.07 -12.57 15.00
CA GLU A 18 -10.38 -11.69 15.93
C GLU A 18 -9.65 -12.53 16.98
N ARG A 19 -8.33 -12.34 17.09
CA ARG A 19 -7.55 -12.87 18.20
C ARG A 19 -7.37 -11.77 19.24
N ILE A 20 -7.34 -12.16 20.52
CA ILE A 20 -6.98 -11.23 21.59
C ILE A 20 -5.60 -10.61 21.30
N TRP A 21 -5.47 -9.33 21.65
CA TRP A 21 -4.31 -8.49 21.38
C TRP A 21 -2.96 -9.16 21.68
N GLU A 22 -2.86 -9.91 22.78
CA GLU A 22 -1.63 -10.57 23.22
C GLU A 22 -1.17 -11.67 22.25
N LYS A 23 -2.10 -12.28 21.51
CA LYS A 23 -1.84 -13.40 20.60
C LYS A 23 -1.74 -13.00 19.13
N ALA A 24 -2.11 -11.77 18.77
CA ALA A 24 -2.05 -11.29 17.39
C ALA A 24 -0.68 -10.70 17.06
N ARG A 25 -0.04 -11.13 15.98
CA ARG A 25 1.15 -10.44 15.42
C ARG A 25 0.79 -9.44 14.34
N ILE A 26 -0.33 -9.64 13.64
CA ILE A 26 -0.80 -8.71 12.60
C ILE A 26 -1.85 -7.78 13.21
N VAL A 27 -1.66 -6.47 13.01
CA VAL A 27 -2.63 -5.44 13.39
C VAL A 27 -3.18 -4.79 12.13
N ILE A 28 -4.48 -4.94 11.93
CA ILE A 28 -5.18 -4.28 10.83
C ILE A 28 -5.59 -2.88 11.29
N LEU A 29 -5.32 -1.88 10.45
CA LEU A 29 -5.79 -0.51 10.63
C LEU A 29 -6.40 -0.04 9.31
N GLY A 30 -7.67 0.37 9.34
CA GLY A 30 -8.30 1.05 8.22
C GLY A 30 -8.02 2.54 8.23
N VAL A 31 -7.83 3.13 7.05
CA VAL A 31 -7.63 4.58 6.88
C VAL A 31 -8.64 5.09 5.85
N PRO A 32 -9.87 5.44 6.28
CA PRO A 32 -10.96 5.83 5.39
C PRO A 32 -10.78 7.27 4.85
N TYR A 33 -9.78 7.46 3.99
CA TYR A 33 -9.34 8.77 3.50
C TYR A 33 -9.28 8.85 1.98
N ASP A 34 -9.83 9.90 1.38
CA ASP A 34 -9.76 10.16 -0.07
C ASP A 34 -9.81 11.67 -0.41
N SER A 35 -9.28 12.52 0.48
CA SER A 35 -9.48 13.99 0.33
C SER A 35 -8.64 14.62 -0.77
N THR A 36 -7.61 13.95 -1.30
CA THR A 36 -6.82 14.47 -2.44
C THR A 36 -7.22 13.86 -3.77
N SER A 37 -8.13 12.88 -3.77
CA SER A 37 -8.59 12.17 -4.96
C SER A 37 -9.09 13.13 -6.03
N SER A 38 -8.63 12.92 -7.26
CA SER A 38 -8.78 13.89 -8.34
C SER A 38 -9.96 13.61 -9.27
N TYR A 39 -10.29 12.34 -9.52
CA TYR A 39 -11.32 11.96 -10.48
C TYR A 39 -12.60 11.42 -9.83
N ARG A 40 -12.53 10.24 -9.19
CA ARG A 40 -13.69 9.63 -8.51
C ARG A 40 -13.41 9.52 -7.01
N PRO A 41 -14.19 10.18 -6.14
CA PRO A 41 -14.13 9.90 -4.71
C PRO A 41 -14.80 8.56 -4.40
N GLY A 42 -14.55 8.01 -3.21
CA GLY A 42 -15.20 6.81 -2.73
C GLY A 42 -14.25 5.79 -2.09
N SER A 43 -12.94 5.93 -2.30
CA SER A 43 -11.96 5.04 -1.67
C SER A 43 -11.97 5.15 -0.14
N ARG A 44 -12.50 6.24 0.45
CA ARG A 44 -12.77 6.30 1.90
C ARG A 44 -13.67 5.17 2.43
N PHE A 45 -14.48 4.54 1.57
CA PHE A 45 -15.33 3.40 1.93
C PHE A 45 -14.62 2.05 1.77
N GLY A 46 -13.40 2.05 1.21
CA GLY A 46 -12.56 0.87 0.96
C GLY A 46 -12.34 -0.01 2.19
N PRO A 47 -11.90 0.52 3.35
CA PRO A 47 -11.62 -0.30 4.52
C PRO A 47 -12.82 -1.15 4.95
N ASN A 48 -14.00 -0.53 5.04
CA ASN A 48 -15.23 -1.25 5.41
C ASN A 48 -15.67 -2.24 4.33
N ALA A 49 -15.57 -1.88 3.05
CA ALA A 49 -15.91 -2.78 1.95
C ALA A 49 -15.03 -4.04 1.93
N ILE A 50 -13.73 -3.88 2.19
CA ILE A 50 -12.79 -5.00 2.31
C ILE A 50 -13.17 -5.91 3.48
N ARG A 51 -13.46 -5.35 4.66
CA ARG A 51 -13.88 -6.15 5.82
C ARG A 51 -15.15 -6.96 5.57
N LEU A 52 -16.16 -6.35 4.94
CA LEU A 52 -17.40 -7.03 4.57
C LEU A 52 -17.16 -8.15 3.55
N ALA A 53 -16.31 -7.92 2.55
CA ALA A 53 -15.95 -8.95 1.57
C ALA A 53 -15.19 -10.11 2.24
N ALA A 54 -14.20 -9.80 3.08
CA ALA A 54 -13.37 -10.78 3.79
C ALA A 54 -14.20 -11.74 4.65
N ALA A 55 -15.32 -11.29 5.23
CA ALA A 55 -16.24 -12.11 6.02
C ALA A 55 -16.90 -13.26 5.24
N ASN A 56 -16.81 -13.23 3.91
CA ASN A 56 -17.45 -14.18 3.00
C ASN A 56 -16.43 -14.99 2.18
N VAL A 57 -15.15 -14.95 2.55
CA VAL A 57 -14.06 -15.70 1.89
C VAL A 57 -13.68 -16.90 2.75
N GLU A 58 -13.41 -18.03 2.10
CA GLU A 58 -12.94 -19.26 2.76
C GLU A 58 -11.57 -19.05 3.43
N SER A 59 -11.34 -19.71 4.57
CA SER A 59 -10.13 -19.55 5.37
C SER A 59 -8.87 -20.15 4.74
N TYR A 60 -9.02 -21.20 3.94
CA TYR A 60 -7.90 -21.96 3.37
C TYR A 60 -7.49 -21.46 1.99
N SER A 61 -6.21 -21.13 1.83
CA SER A 61 -5.63 -20.71 0.56
C SER A 61 -4.95 -21.87 -0.15
N LEU A 62 -5.47 -22.26 -1.32
CA LEU A 62 -4.81 -23.24 -2.20
C LEU A 62 -3.43 -22.76 -2.71
N ARG A 63 -3.20 -21.44 -2.76
CA ARG A 63 -1.96 -20.87 -3.30
C ARG A 63 -0.79 -20.96 -2.34
N THR A 64 -1.06 -20.90 -1.03
CA THR A 64 -0.06 -20.95 0.05
C THR A 64 -0.08 -22.27 0.80
N GLY A 65 -1.20 -23.01 0.75
CA GLY A 65 -1.41 -24.23 1.52
C GLY A 65 -1.63 -23.99 3.01
N LEU A 66 -2.09 -22.78 3.37
CA LEU A 66 -2.28 -22.35 4.76
C LEU A 66 -3.74 -21.98 4.99
N ASP A 67 -4.24 -22.30 6.17
CA ASP A 67 -5.47 -21.74 6.74
C ASP A 67 -5.18 -20.44 7.52
N VAL A 68 -6.18 -19.55 7.61
CA VAL A 68 -6.10 -18.32 8.42
C VAL A 68 -5.79 -18.62 9.89
N ASP A 69 -6.22 -19.76 10.43
CA ASP A 69 -5.94 -20.14 11.82
C ASP A 69 -4.46 -20.51 12.05
N GLU A 70 -3.70 -20.77 10.97
CA GLU A 70 -2.27 -21.09 11.01
C GLU A 70 -1.36 -19.86 10.93
N ILE A 71 -1.91 -18.68 10.63
CA ILE A 71 -1.15 -17.43 10.66
C ILE A 71 -1.07 -16.90 12.10
N ASP A 72 -0.14 -15.98 12.34
CA ASP A 72 0.23 -15.46 13.67
C ASP A 72 -0.84 -14.58 14.37
N GLY A 73 -2.11 -14.76 14.06
CA GLY A 73 -3.24 -14.07 14.65
C GLY A 73 -3.40 -12.63 14.14
N ILE A 74 -4.64 -12.28 13.84
CA ILE A 74 -5.06 -10.95 13.40
C ILE A 74 -5.80 -10.26 14.54
N TYR A 75 -5.46 -8.99 14.76
CA TYR A 75 -6.23 -8.06 15.57
C TYR A 75 -6.65 -6.88 14.68
N ASP A 76 -7.95 -6.69 14.50
CA ASP A 76 -8.48 -5.55 13.76
C ASP A 76 -8.67 -4.38 14.72
N TRP A 77 -7.81 -3.38 14.62
CA TRP A 77 -7.83 -2.25 15.54
C TRP A 77 -8.95 -1.26 15.22
N GLY A 78 -9.53 -1.33 14.04
CA GLY A 78 -10.56 -0.42 13.57
C GLY A 78 -10.06 0.61 12.58
N ASP A 79 -10.70 1.76 12.56
CA ASP A 79 -10.46 2.82 11.57
C ASP A 79 -9.84 4.05 12.20
N LEU A 80 -8.81 4.58 11.55
CA LEU A 80 -8.22 5.85 11.89
C LEU A 80 -9.26 6.97 11.78
N VAL A 81 -9.34 7.82 12.80
CA VAL A 81 -10.11 9.05 12.76
C VAL A 81 -9.38 10.05 11.87
N VAL A 82 -9.87 10.24 10.64
CA VAL A 82 -9.29 11.15 9.64
C VAL A 82 -9.88 12.57 9.73
N THR A 83 -9.21 13.54 9.11
CA THR A 83 -9.75 14.89 8.87
C THR A 83 -9.52 15.31 7.41
N HIS A 84 -10.08 16.43 6.99
CA HIS A 84 -9.81 16.99 5.66
C HIS A 84 -8.44 17.66 5.53
N ASP A 85 -7.74 17.93 6.64
CA ASP A 85 -6.36 18.41 6.60
C ASP A 85 -5.43 17.22 6.29
N VAL A 86 -4.80 17.26 5.12
CA VAL A 86 -3.86 16.24 4.63
C VAL A 86 -2.76 15.99 5.66
N LYS A 87 -2.09 17.04 6.15
CA LYS A 87 -0.94 16.91 7.05
C LYS A 87 -1.37 16.34 8.40
N ALA A 88 -2.50 16.81 8.94
CA ALA A 88 -3.03 16.29 10.20
C ALA A 88 -3.37 14.81 10.09
N THR A 89 -4.00 14.39 8.98
CA THR A 89 -4.33 12.98 8.75
C THR A 89 -3.09 12.12 8.57
N LEU A 90 -2.11 12.56 7.75
CA LEU A 90 -0.86 11.81 7.57
C LEU A 90 -0.04 11.71 8.85
N LYS A 91 -0.08 12.73 9.72
CA LYS A 91 0.53 12.64 11.05
C LYS A 91 -0.15 11.55 11.89
N ARG A 92 -1.49 11.49 11.91
CA ARG A 92 -2.23 10.45 12.64
C ARG A 92 -1.92 9.05 12.12
N VAL A 93 -1.78 8.89 10.79
CA VAL A 93 -1.33 7.62 10.20
C VAL A 93 0.07 7.27 10.71
N ALA A 94 1.00 8.21 10.72
CA ALA A 94 2.35 8.00 11.22
C ALA A 94 2.38 7.59 12.70
N ASP A 95 1.65 8.32 13.55
CA ASP A 95 1.54 8.02 14.99
C ASP A 95 0.93 6.61 15.20
N ALA A 96 -0.10 6.25 14.44
CA ALA A 96 -0.74 4.93 14.48
C ALA A 96 0.21 3.79 14.12
N VAL A 97 0.97 3.97 13.04
CA VAL A 97 1.94 2.97 12.58
C VAL A 97 3.10 2.84 13.57
N ALA A 98 3.58 3.96 14.12
CA ALA A 98 4.62 3.97 15.15
C ALA A 98 4.16 3.20 16.40
N ASP A 99 2.93 3.42 16.87
CA ASP A 99 2.39 2.70 18.03
C ASP A 99 2.30 1.19 17.78
N ILE A 100 1.89 0.74 16.59
CA ILE A 100 1.85 -0.68 16.22
C ILE A 100 3.25 -1.31 16.23
N ILE A 101 4.25 -0.62 15.68
CA ILE A 101 5.61 -1.17 15.53
C ILE A 101 6.41 -1.09 16.84
N SER A 102 6.17 -0.07 17.67
CA SER A 102 6.82 0.06 18.98
C SER A 102 6.60 -1.17 19.88
N VAL A 103 5.48 -1.86 19.69
CA VAL A 103 5.11 -3.10 20.38
C VAL A 103 5.41 -4.37 19.57
N LYS A 104 6.24 -4.26 18.52
CA LYS A 104 6.73 -5.34 17.66
C LYS A 104 5.63 -6.14 16.96
N LYS A 105 4.57 -5.46 16.52
CA LYS A 105 3.52 -6.05 15.69
C LYS A 105 3.65 -5.57 14.24
N PHE A 106 3.08 -6.35 13.33
CA PHE A 106 3.10 -6.10 11.89
C PHE A 106 1.86 -5.29 11.47
N PRO A 107 2.00 -4.06 10.95
CA PRO A 107 0.88 -3.27 10.46
C PRO A 107 0.39 -3.78 9.10
N LEU A 108 -0.92 -4.02 8.99
CA LEU A 108 -1.61 -4.24 7.72
C LEU A 108 -2.62 -3.12 7.52
N ILE A 109 -2.38 -2.25 6.54
CA ILE A 109 -3.17 -1.02 6.36
C ILE A 109 -4.20 -1.22 5.27
N LEU A 110 -5.48 -1.04 5.61
CA LEU A 110 -6.56 -0.98 4.62
C LEU A 110 -6.76 0.48 4.24
N GLY A 111 -6.36 0.83 3.03
CA GLY A 111 -6.33 2.22 2.59
C GLY A 111 -7.67 2.77 2.13
N GLY A 112 -7.65 4.08 1.88
CA GLY A 112 -8.52 4.73 0.91
C GLY A 112 -7.70 5.10 -0.33
N GLU A 113 -7.24 6.34 -0.43
CA GLU A 113 -6.32 6.78 -1.49
C GLU A 113 -4.84 6.62 -1.12
N HIS A 114 -3.96 6.64 -2.12
CA HIS A 114 -2.55 6.29 -1.98
C HIS A 114 -1.69 7.28 -1.18
N THR A 115 -2.13 8.54 -1.03
CA THR A 115 -1.44 9.58 -0.23
C THR A 115 -1.07 9.11 1.18
N ILE A 116 -1.91 8.25 1.78
CA ILE A 116 -1.71 7.75 3.15
C ILE A 116 -0.38 7.01 3.32
N THR A 117 0.17 6.44 2.23
CA THR A 117 1.44 5.74 2.22
C THR A 117 2.56 6.64 2.75
N TYR A 118 2.53 7.95 2.49
CA TYR A 118 3.49 8.88 3.08
C TYR A 118 3.47 8.86 4.61
N GLY A 119 2.27 8.85 5.19
CA GLY A 119 2.09 8.75 6.65
C GLY A 119 2.59 7.42 7.19
N VAL A 120 2.32 6.32 6.47
CA VAL A 120 2.81 4.99 6.87
C VAL A 120 4.34 4.97 6.91
N ILE A 121 5.00 5.36 5.81
CA ILE A 121 6.47 5.39 5.73
C ILE A 121 7.07 6.30 6.82
N ASN A 122 6.47 7.45 7.07
CA ASN A 122 6.91 8.35 8.14
C ASN A 122 6.83 7.69 9.53
N GLY A 123 5.79 6.89 9.80
CA GLY A 123 5.67 6.11 11.04
C GLY A 123 6.67 4.95 11.13
N LEU A 124 7.09 4.39 10.00
CA LEU A 124 8.15 3.38 9.95
C LEU A 124 9.54 3.97 10.26
N GLU A 125 9.78 5.23 9.86
CA GLU A 125 11.11 5.84 9.79
C GLU A 125 11.89 5.76 11.11
N GLU A 126 11.22 6.01 12.23
CA GLU A 126 11.82 6.04 13.58
C GLU A 126 12.09 4.64 14.15
N HIS A 127 11.39 3.62 13.63
CA HIS A 127 11.42 2.27 14.19
C HIS A 127 12.15 1.23 13.31
N VAL A 128 12.34 1.52 12.02
CA VAL A 128 13.12 0.66 11.13
C VAL A 128 14.59 1.11 11.14
N SER A 129 15.45 0.21 11.63
CA SER A 129 16.88 0.48 11.82
C SER A 129 17.69 0.38 10.53
N ASN A 130 17.27 -0.49 9.61
CA ASN A 130 17.90 -0.69 8.31
C ASN A 130 17.14 0.06 7.23
N ALA A 131 17.80 0.32 6.10
CA ALA A 131 17.08 0.73 4.91
C ALA A 131 16.27 -0.45 4.35
N PHE A 132 15.14 -0.15 3.72
CA PHE A 132 14.22 -1.14 3.15
C PHE A 132 13.86 -0.79 1.71
N THR A 133 13.32 -1.76 0.98
CA THR A 133 12.78 -1.52 -0.37
C THR A 133 11.28 -1.23 -0.31
N LEU A 134 10.84 -0.17 -0.99
CA LEU A 134 9.42 0.10 -1.23
C LEU A 134 9.00 -0.57 -2.54
N VAL A 135 8.13 -1.58 -2.46
CA VAL A 135 7.52 -2.23 -3.63
C VAL A 135 6.09 -1.74 -3.76
N VAL A 136 5.74 -1.21 -4.92
CA VAL A 136 4.43 -0.64 -5.22
C VAL A 136 3.86 -1.33 -6.44
N PHE A 137 2.68 -1.91 -6.32
CA PHE A 137 1.88 -2.31 -7.47
C PHE A 137 0.92 -1.17 -7.81
N ASP A 138 0.98 -0.67 -9.04
CA ASP A 138 0.29 0.55 -9.42
C ASP A 138 0.13 0.67 -10.95
N ALA A 139 -0.96 1.26 -11.43
CA ALA A 139 -1.08 1.67 -12.83
C ALA A 139 -0.32 2.96 -13.15
N HIS A 140 -0.14 3.83 -12.16
CA HIS A 140 0.50 5.13 -12.25
C HIS A 140 1.91 5.10 -11.67
N LEU A 141 2.66 6.18 -11.84
CA LEU A 141 3.97 6.33 -11.21
C LEU A 141 3.91 7.12 -9.91
N ASP A 142 2.90 7.98 -9.74
CA ASP A 142 2.78 8.90 -8.61
C ASP A 142 4.05 9.73 -8.35
N LEU A 143 4.76 10.05 -9.43
CA LEU A 143 6.04 10.76 -9.44
C LEU A 143 5.90 12.23 -9.86
N ARG A 144 4.67 12.75 -9.98
CA ARG A 144 4.46 14.16 -10.34
C ARG A 144 4.99 15.06 -9.24
N ASN A 145 5.48 16.24 -9.61
CA ASN A 145 5.83 17.22 -8.58
C ASN A 145 4.58 17.77 -7.88
N GLU A 146 3.54 18.09 -8.62
CA GLU A 146 2.31 18.65 -8.05
C GLU A 146 1.10 18.15 -8.84
N TYR A 147 0.01 17.90 -8.14
CA TYR A 147 -1.25 17.52 -8.77
C TYR A 147 -2.43 17.68 -7.81
N PRO A 148 -3.40 18.58 -8.08
CA PRO A 148 -3.37 19.60 -9.14
C PRO A 148 -2.22 20.60 -8.93
N PRO A 149 -1.92 21.49 -9.92
CA PRO A 149 -0.89 22.51 -9.76
C PRO A 149 -1.06 23.31 -8.46
N GLY A 150 0.04 23.47 -7.71
CA GLY A 150 0.05 24.08 -6.38
C GLY A 150 -0.11 23.11 -5.21
N ASP A 151 -0.48 21.85 -5.43
CA ASP A 151 -0.56 20.83 -4.38
C ASP A 151 0.55 19.77 -4.52
N PRO A 152 1.58 19.80 -3.66
CA PRO A 152 2.69 18.88 -3.75
C PRO A 152 2.42 17.52 -3.11
N LEU A 153 1.37 17.33 -2.29
CA LEU A 153 1.19 16.12 -1.49
C LEU A 153 -0.20 15.52 -1.66
N THR A 154 -0.35 14.72 -2.71
CA THR A 154 -1.58 14.05 -3.11
C THR A 154 -1.28 12.61 -3.52
N HIS A 155 -2.31 11.84 -3.87
CA HIS A 155 -2.19 10.48 -4.38
C HIS A 155 -1.17 10.47 -5.53
N ALA A 156 -1.37 11.30 -6.55
CA ALA A 156 -0.52 11.34 -7.75
C ALA A 156 0.91 11.89 -7.57
N THR A 157 1.31 12.27 -6.36
CA THR A 157 2.65 12.79 -6.05
C THR A 157 3.36 12.03 -4.92
N VAL A 158 2.67 11.07 -4.29
CA VAL A 158 3.09 10.48 -3.01
C VAL A 158 4.44 9.77 -3.12
N LEU A 159 4.70 9.05 -4.21
CA LEU A 159 5.94 8.30 -4.38
C LEU A 159 7.14 9.22 -4.59
N ARG A 160 6.96 10.36 -5.28
CA ARG A 160 8.02 11.37 -5.38
C ARG A 160 8.30 12.02 -4.03
N ARG A 161 7.28 12.28 -3.23
CA ARG A 161 7.46 12.83 -1.87
C ARG A 161 8.19 11.86 -0.98
N ILE A 162 7.82 10.58 -1.03
CA ILE A 162 8.50 9.52 -0.30
C ILE A 162 9.97 9.42 -0.73
N HIS A 163 10.23 9.39 -2.03
CA HIS A 163 11.58 9.36 -2.59
C HIS A 163 12.43 10.56 -2.14
N GLU A 164 11.88 11.76 -2.09
CA GLU A 164 12.63 12.96 -1.70
C GLU A 164 12.88 13.03 -0.19
N SER A 165 11.91 12.62 0.63
CA SER A 165 11.94 12.78 2.08
C SER A 165 12.66 11.64 2.82
N PHE A 166 12.64 10.41 2.30
CA PHE A 166 13.09 9.22 3.03
C PHE A 166 14.29 8.50 2.37
N ARG A 167 15.12 9.21 1.60
CA ARG A 167 16.31 8.63 0.91
C ARG A 167 17.29 7.87 1.82
N SER A 168 17.36 8.23 3.10
CA SER A 168 18.24 7.56 4.06
C SER A 168 17.69 6.22 4.57
N LYS A 169 16.41 5.93 4.31
CA LYS A 169 15.68 4.77 4.80
C LYS A 169 15.14 3.87 3.69
N ILE A 170 15.00 4.40 2.48
CA ILE A 170 14.53 3.65 1.33
C ILE A 170 15.68 3.48 0.35
N ASP A 171 16.16 2.25 0.19
CA ASP A 171 17.23 1.91 -0.75
C ASP A 171 16.75 1.98 -2.19
N LYS A 172 15.49 1.58 -2.42
CA LYS A 172 14.89 1.51 -3.74
C LYS A 172 13.37 1.59 -3.69
N ILE A 173 12.78 2.25 -4.67
CA ILE A 173 11.35 2.18 -4.96
C ILE A 173 11.16 1.40 -6.27
N ILE A 174 10.39 0.32 -6.23
CA ILE A 174 10.07 -0.53 -7.38
C ILE A 174 8.58 -0.43 -7.64
N ILE A 175 8.20 0.09 -8.81
CA ILE A 175 6.81 0.25 -9.24
C ILE A 175 6.49 -0.82 -10.29
N LEU A 176 5.45 -1.61 -10.06
CA LEU A 176 5.06 -2.77 -10.86
C LEU A 176 3.69 -2.54 -11.48
N GLY A 177 3.59 -2.69 -12.80
CA GLY A 177 2.31 -2.60 -13.52
C GLY A 177 2.01 -1.24 -14.14
N MET A 178 2.98 -0.31 -14.10
CA MET A 178 2.79 1.05 -14.60
C MET A 178 2.44 1.05 -16.09
N ARG A 179 1.53 1.95 -16.46
CA ARG A 179 1.05 2.14 -17.85
C ARG A 179 0.43 3.50 -18.09
N ALA A 180 0.04 4.23 -17.04
CA ALA A 180 -0.52 5.57 -17.13
C ALA A 180 0.44 6.61 -16.54
N VAL A 181 1.15 7.32 -17.42
CA VAL A 181 2.30 8.15 -17.01
C VAL A 181 2.34 9.48 -17.78
N SER A 182 2.89 10.51 -17.13
CA SER A 182 3.26 11.76 -17.80
C SER A 182 4.73 11.77 -18.23
N LYS A 183 5.06 12.67 -19.17
CA LYS A 183 6.44 12.87 -19.61
C LYS A 183 7.35 13.37 -18.47
N GLU A 184 6.80 14.15 -17.54
CA GLU A 184 7.52 14.63 -16.36
C GLU A 184 7.95 13.45 -15.47
N GLU A 185 7.02 12.56 -15.15
CA GLU A 185 7.28 11.38 -14.32
C GLU A 185 8.32 10.46 -14.94
N ILE A 186 8.24 10.22 -16.25
CA ILE A 186 9.26 9.48 -16.98
C ILE A 186 10.61 10.17 -16.88
N ASN A 187 10.69 11.49 -17.06
CA ASN A 187 11.97 12.20 -16.94
C ASN A 187 12.54 12.08 -15.52
N TYR A 188 11.70 12.20 -14.48
CA TYR A 188 12.10 12.03 -13.08
C TYR A 188 12.61 10.61 -12.80
N LEU A 189 11.89 9.59 -13.25
CA LEU A 189 12.30 8.19 -13.18
C LEU A 189 13.67 7.99 -13.85
N GLN A 190 13.88 8.56 -15.04
CA GLN A 190 15.14 8.43 -15.79
C GLN A 190 16.32 9.15 -15.12
N GLN A 191 16.08 10.25 -14.42
CA GLN A 191 17.11 10.97 -13.68
C GLN A 191 17.54 10.23 -12.40
N ASN A 192 16.68 9.37 -11.84
CA ASN A 192 16.88 8.70 -10.56
C ASN A 192 16.89 7.16 -10.68
N LYS A 193 17.32 6.59 -11.82
CA LYS A 193 17.28 5.14 -12.12
C LYS A 193 18.08 4.26 -11.16
N GLY A 194 18.98 4.85 -10.36
CA GLY A 194 19.70 4.13 -9.31
C GLY A 194 18.80 3.78 -8.11
N GLU A 195 17.82 4.64 -7.83
CA GLU A 195 16.94 4.61 -6.65
C GLU A 195 15.50 4.22 -7.03
N LEU A 196 15.10 4.45 -8.29
CA LEU A 196 13.77 4.18 -8.81
C LEU A 196 13.82 3.15 -9.95
N LEU A 197 12.93 2.16 -9.90
CA LEU A 197 12.69 1.19 -10.97
C LEU A 197 11.19 1.10 -11.23
N ALA A 198 10.80 1.02 -12.51
CA ALA A 198 9.42 0.80 -12.89
C ALA A 198 9.33 -0.28 -13.97
N ILE A 199 8.39 -1.20 -13.82
CA ILE A 199 8.12 -2.33 -14.71
C ILE A 199 6.70 -2.16 -15.25
N THR A 200 6.54 -2.23 -16.57
CA THR A 200 5.22 -2.01 -17.19
C THR A 200 4.29 -3.20 -16.97
N SER A 201 2.97 -2.98 -17.02
CA SER A 201 1.99 -4.09 -17.07
C SER A 201 2.25 -5.03 -18.24
N LEU A 202 2.66 -4.48 -19.39
CA LEU A 202 2.96 -5.25 -20.59
C LEU A 202 4.19 -6.16 -20.44
N ASP A 203 5.21 -5.72 -19.70
CA ASP A 203 6.37 -6.56 -19.39
C ASP A 203 6.00 -7.72 -18.47
N ILE A 204 5.10 -7.47 -17.50
CA ILE A 204 4.55 -8.50 -16.60
C ILE A 204 3.72 -9.52 -17.38
N MET A 205 2.74 -9.06 -18.17
CA MET A 205 1.84 -9.94 -18.94
C MET A 205 2.57 -10.77 -20.01
N ARG A 206 3.73 -10.31 -20.46
CA ARG A 206 4.60 -11.05 -21.40
C ARG A 206 5.64 -11.91 -20.69
N GLU A 207 5.58 -12.00 -19.37
CA GLU A 207 6.50 -12.78 -18.53
C GLU A 207 7.97 -12.50 -18.86
N LYS A 208 8.33 -11.22 -19.05
CA LYS A 208 9.72 -10.89 -19.36
C LYS A 208 10.61 -11.16 -18.16
N GLU A 209 11.50 -12.15 -18.30
CA GLU A 209 12.42 -12.56 -17.23
C GLU A 209 13.31 -11.42 -16.72
N GLU A 210 13.88 -10.61 -17.64
CA GLU A 210 14.87 -9.59 -17.30
C GLU A 210 14.34 -8.53 -16.31
N PRO A 211 13.21 -7.84 -16.55
CA PRO A 211 12.66 -6.90 -15.58
C PRO A 211 12.21 -7.58 -14.28
N LEU A 212 11.66 -8.80 -14.34
CA LEU A 212 11.11 -9.49 -13.16
C LEU A 212 12.18 -10.08 -12.25
N SER A 213 13.37 -10.38 -12.78
CA SER A 213 14.50 -10.93 -12.00
C SER A 213 14.93 -10.05 -10.81
N VAL A 214 14.58 -8.76 -10.83
CA VAL A 214 14.83 -7.86 -9.68
C VAL A 214 14.09 -8.32 -8.42
N LEU A 215 12.93 -8.96 -8.55
CA LEU A 215 12.12 -9.41 -7.41
C LEU A 215 12.82 -10.52 -6.64
N ASP A 216 13.58 -11.39 -7.32
CA ASP A 216 14.39 -12.41 -6.65
C ASP A 216 15.46 -11.81 -5.74
N THR A 217 15.90 -10.58 -6.03
CA THR A 217 16.88 -9.85 -5.21
C THR A 217 16.30 -9.26 -3.92
N LEU A 218 14.98 -9.29 -3.76
CA LEU A 218 14.26 -8.80 -2.58
C LEU A 218 14.14 -9.84 -1.47
N ARG A 219 14.34 -11.12 -1.80
CA ARG A 219 14.22 -12.21 -0.83
C ARG A 219 15.14 -12.00 0.38
N GLY A 220 14.54 -12.01 1.57
CA GLY A 220 15.25 -11.83 2.84
C GLY A 220 15.71 -10.41 3.14
N LYS A 221 15.28 -9.41 2.35
CA LYS A 221 15.48 -7.99 2.65
C LYS A 221 14.23 -7.39 3.29
N ASP A 222 14.45 -6.35 4.10
CA ASP A 222 13.35 -5.56 4.65
C ASP A 222 12.63 -4.84 3.50
N MET A 223 11.29 -4.93 3.49
CA MET A 223 10.47 -4.27 2.48
C MET A 223 9.17 -3.73 3.05
N TYR A 224 8.64 -2.71 2.39
CA TYR A 224 7.24 -2.30 2.52
C TYR A 224 6.54 -2.54 1.18
N LEU A 225 5.42 -3.25 1.24
CA LEU A 225 4.59 -3.58 0.09
C LEU A 225 3.35 -2.68 0.08
N SER A 226 3.16 -1.94 -1.00
CA SER A 226 1.97 -1.16 -1.30
C SER A 226 1.29 -1.73 -2.53
N ILE A 227 -0.03 -1.90 -2.47
CA ILE A 227 -0.83 -2.36 -3.60
C ILE A 227 -1.91 -1.33 -3.85
N ASP A 228 -1.74 -0.52 -4.89
CA ASP A 228 -2.87 0.17 -5.51
C ASP A 228 -3.62 -0.85 -6.38
N VAL A 229 -4.92 -0.98 -6.14
CA VAL A 229 -5.77 -1.98 -6.79
C VAL A 229 -5.92 -1.68 -8.28
N ASP A 230 -5.72 -0.42 -8.70
CA ASP A 230 -5.82 -0.05 -10.11
C ASP A 230 -4.71 -0.63 -10.99
N VAL A 231 -3.68 -1.25 -10.40
CA VAL A 231 -2.71 -2.09 -11.11
C VAL A 231 -3.43 -3.20 -11.91
N VAL A 232 -4.54 -3.71 -11.37
CA VAL A 232 -5.36 -4.76 -11.95
C VAL A 232 -6.28 -4.17 -13.02
N ASP A 233 -6.44 -4.89 -14.14
CA ASP A 233 -7.28 -4.41 -15.23
C ASP A 233 -8.73 -4.11 -14.76
N PRO A 234 -9.36 -3.01 -15.22
CA PRO A 234 -10.73 -2.66 -14.88
C PRO A 234 -11.78 -3.75 -15.21
N ALA A 235 -11.47 -4.71 -16.09
CA ALA A 235 -12.29 -5.89 -16.29
C ALA A 235 -12.47 -6.74 -15.01
N PHE A 236 -11.51 -6.69 -14.08
CA PHE A 236 -11.53 -7.39 -12.80
C PHE A 236 -11.69 -6.45 -11.61
N ALA A 237 -11.08 -5.25 -11.67
CA ALA A 237 -11.09 -4.27 -10.59
C ALA A 237 -11.65 -2.90 -11.03
N PRO A 238 -12.95 -2.81 -11.41
CA PRO A 238 -13.53 -1.56 -11.90
C PRO A 238 -13.74 -0.50 -10.81
N GLY A 239 -13.77 -0.91 -9.54
CA GLY A 239 -14.10 -0.10 -8.36
C GLY A 239 -12.94 0.74 -7.83
N VAL A 240 -12.21 1.42 -8.71
CA VAL A 240 -11.06 2.28 -8.37
C VAL A 240 -11.31 3.72 -8.80
N SER A 241 -10.52 4.65 -8.24
CA SER A 241 -10.67 6.07 -8.54
C SER A 241 -10.31 6.40 -9.99
N ASN A 242 -9.21 5.83 -10.49
CA ASN A 242 -8.61 6.15 -11.78
C ASN A 242 -8.33 4.85 -12.59
N PRO A 243 -9.38 4.19 -13.13
CA PRO A 243 -9.20 2.92 -13.83
C PRO A 243 -8.42 3.09 -15.14
N GLU A 244 -7.40 2.25 -15.34
CA GLU A 244 -6.56 2.25 -16.54
C GLU A 244 -6.60 0.89 -17.24
N ILE A 245 -6.93 0.85 -18.53
CA ILE A 245 -6.96 -0.39 -19.33
C ILE A 245 -5.56 -1.02 -19.49
N GLU A 246 -5.51 -2.27 -19.96
CA GLU A 246 -4.26 -3.03 -20.15
C GLU A 246 -3.53 -3.29 -18.82
N GLY A 247 -4.30 -3.49 -17.75
CA GLY A 247 -3.80 -3.91 -16.45
C GLY A 247 -3.49 -5.40 -16.40
N ILE A 248 -2.82 -5.80 -15.33
CA ILE A 248 -2.57 -7.23 -15.08
C ILE A 248 -3.85 -7.90 -14.55
N ASP A 249 -3.98 -9.22 -14.71
CA ASP A 249 -5.07 -9.96 -14.07
C ASP A 249 -4.74 -10.35 -12.62
N PRO A 250 -5.73 -10.83 -11.83
CA PRO A 250 -5.49 -11.24 -10.44
C PRO A 250 -4.47 -12.38 -10.28
N SER A 251 -4.28 -13.24 -11.28
CA SER A 251 -3.30 -14.34 -11.19
C SER A 251 -1.89 -13.80 -11.28
N HIS A 252 -1.61 -12.90 -12.22
CA HIS A 252 -0.31 -12.22 -12.32
C HIS A 252 0.05 -11.50 -11.01
N LEU A 253 -0.90 -10.74 -10.44
CA LEU A 253 -0.68 -10.07 -9.14
C LEU A 253 -0.31 -11.07 -8.05
N LEU A 254 -1.11 -12.13 -7.89
CA LEU A 254 -0.89 -13.15 -6.85
C LEU A 254 0.39 -13.97 -7.07
N ASP A 255 0.83 -14.15 -8.32
CA ASP A 255 2.09 -14.83 -8.63
C ASP A 255 3.30 -13.95 -8.32
N LEU A 256 3.23 -12.65 -8.62
CA LEU A 256 4.26 -11.69 -8.23
C LEU A 256 4.35 -11.51 -6.71
N LEU A 257 3.22 -11.53 -6.01
CA LEU A 257 3.19 -11.48 -4.54
C LEU A 257 3.89 -12.67 -3.87
N LYS A 258 4.10 -13.79 -4.57
CA LYS A 258 4.89 -14.92 -4.06
C LYS A 258 6.40 -14.73 -4.22
N LEU A 259 6.83 -13.78 -5.05
CA LEU A 259 8.23 -13.51 -5.33
C LEU A 259 8.80 -12.45 -4.37
N VAL A 260 7.94 -11.67 -3.74
CA VAL A 260 8.26 -10.62 -2.77
C VAL A 260 8.08 -11.12 -1.33
#